data_AF-A0A0Q6RJ33-F1
#
_entry.id   AF-A0A0Q6RJ33-F1
#
_cell.length_a   1.000
_cell.length_b   1.000
_cell.length_c   1.000
_cell.angle_alpha   90.00
_cell.angle_beta   90.00
_cell.angle_gamma   90.00
#
_symmetry.space_group_name_H-M   'P 1'
#
loop_
_entity.id
_entity.type
_entity.pdbx_description
1 polymer ?
#
loop_
_entity_poly.entity_id
_entity_poly.type
_entity_poly.pdbx_seq_one_letter_code
_entity_poly.pdbx_strand_id
1 'polypeptide(L)'
;MPGRAILNAFELTLSGSPELPKSNEGDPVFSEPWQAEAFAMTVRLHEKGVFSWSEWAEALSHELYKPGRRADASDYFDCWVAALSRLVTELSITSREQLDDLTESWHRAAEATPHGKPILLENDPKR
;
A
#
# COMPACT_ATOMS: atom_id res chain seq x y z
N MET A 1 8.23 -24.28 -2.96
CA MET A 1 8.01 -23.98 -1.52
C MET A 1 7.66 -22.51 -1.42
N PRO A 2 6.47 -22.12 -0.92
CA PRO A 2 6.07 -20.71 -0.95
C PRO A 2 6.77 -19.97 0.18
N GLY A 3 7.86 -19.29 -0.14
CA GLY A 3 8.50 -18.32 0.76
C GLY A 3 7.63 -17.08 0.82
N ARG A 4 6.97 -16.86 1.96
CA ARG A 4 6.35 -15.56 2.27
C ARG A 4 7.48 -14.54 2.39
N ALA A 5 7.49 -13.52 1.53
CA ALA A 5 8.37 -12.37 1.70
C ALA A 5 7.98 -11.70 3.03
N ILE A 6 8.85 -11.80 4.03
CA ILE A 6 8.67 -11.12 5.32
C ILE A 6 9.19 -9.70 5.12
N LEU A 7 8.41 -8.87 4.43
CA LEU A 7 8.51 -7.42 4.63
C LEU A 7 8.32 -7.18 6.12
N ASN A 8 9.16 -6.35 6.73
CA ASN A 8 9.11 -6.02 8.15
C ASN A 8 7.67 -5.98 8.65
N ALA A 9 7.30 -6.96 9.47
CA ALA A 9 5.98 -6.97 10.08
C ALA A 9 5.94 -5.77 11.01
N PHE A 10 5.34 -4.67 10.55
CA PHE A 10 4.50 -3.93 11.47
C PHE A 10 3.52 -4.99 11.98
N GLU A 11 3.69 -5.48 13.21
CA GLU A 11 2.80 -6.49 13.80
C GLU A 11 1.41 -5.89 14.04
N LEU A 12 0.73 -5.47 12.97
CA LEU A 12 -0.70 -5.47 12.92
C LEU A 12 -1.09 -6.92 12.71
N THR A 13 -1.20 -7.64 13.83
CA THR A 13 -1.97 -8.88 13.86
C THR A 13 -3.44 -8.46 13.65
N LEU A 14 -3.81 -8.21 12.40
CA LEU A 14 -5.14 -7.70 12.01
C LEU A 14 -6.24 -8.73 12.36
N SER A 15 -5.89 -10.01 12.51
CA SER A 15 -6.82 -11.06 12.96
C SER A 15 -7.24 -10.95 14.43
N GLY A 16 -6.56 -10.13 15.24
CA GLY A 16 -6.81 -10.01 16.68
C GLY A 16 -7.17 -8.60 17.18
N SER A 17 -7.16 -7.59 16.30
CA SER A 17 -7.38 -6.20 16.71
C SER A 17 -8.88 -5.89 16.86
N PRO A 18 -9.37 -5.52 18.06
CA PRO A 18 -10.78 -5.21 18.28
C PRO A 18 -11.27 -3.92 17.57
N GLU A 19 -10.36 -3.17 16.94
CA GLU A 19 -10.63 -1.87 16.30
C GLU A 19 -10.81 -1.92 14.78
N LEU A 20 -10.63 -3.07 14.13
CA LEU A 20 -10.87 -3.17 12.69
C LEU A 20 -12.33 -3.52 12.42
N PRO A 21 -12.99 -2.80 11.50
CA PRO A 21 -14.34 -3.18 11.07
C PRO A 21 -14.28 -4.60 10.50
N LYS A 22 -15.16 -5.47 11.02
CA LYS A 22 -15.41 -6.81 10.47
C LYS A 22 -16.60 -6.72 9.53
N SER A 23 -16.59 -7.48 8.44
CA SER A 23 -17.80 -7.66 7.62
C SER A 23 -18.90 -8.31 8.46
N ASN A 24 -20.17 -8.07 8.11
CA ASN A 24 -21.32 -8.65 8.82
C ASN A 24 -21.31 -10.20 8.87
N GLU A 25 -20.52 -10.84 8.00
CA GLU A 25 -20.37 -12.30 7.89
C GLU A 25 -19.09 -12.85 8.53
N GLY A 26 -18.24 -11.99 9.13
CA GLY A 26 -17.05 -12.40 9.89
C GLY A 26 -15.77 -12.57 9.08
N ASP A 27 -15.81 -12.40 7.75
CA ASP A 27 -14.63 -12.39 6.89
C ASP A 27 -13.76 -11.14 7.10
N PRO A 28 -12.43 -11.24 6.86
CA PRO A 28 -11.56 -10.07 6.80
C PRO A 28 -12.09 -9.06 5.78
N VAL A 29 -12.26 -7.80 6.18
CA VAL A 29 -12.63 -6.71 5.26
C VAL A 29 -11.56 -6.46 4.20
N PHE A 30 -10.31 -6.84 4.50
CA PHE A 30 -9.16 -6.72 3.63
C PHE A 30 -8.55 -8.10 3.37
N SER A 31 -8.24 -8.41 2.10
CA SER A 31 -7.65 -9.68 1.69
C SER A 31 -6.18 -9.82 2.10
N GLU A 32 -5.47 -8.70 2.18
CA GLU A 32 -4.05 -8.65 2.53
C GLU A 32 -3.79 -7.50 3.51
N PRO A 33 -2.83 -7.63 4.45
CA PRO A 33 -2.59 -6.59 5.46
C PRO A 33 -2.28 -5.20 4.88
N TRP A 34 -1.52 -5.15 3.79
CA TRP A 34 -1.14 -3.89 3.14
C TRP A 34 -2.34 -3.09 2.61
N GLN A 35 -3.47 -3.75 2.31
CA GLN A 35 -4.69 -3.08 1.84
C GLN A 35 -5.31 -2.23 2.96
N ALA A 36 -5.29 -2.74 4.19
CA ALA A 36 -5.74 -2.00 5.36
C ALA A 36 -4.84 -0.78 5.63
N GLU A 37 -3.52 -0.94 5.46
CA GLU A 37 -2.55 0.15 5.59
C GLU A 37 -2.77 1.25 4.54
N ALA A 38 -2.95 0.87 3.26
CA ALA A 38 -3.24 1.81 2.19
C ALA A 38 -4.55 2.59 2.44
N PHE A 39 -5.60 1.91 2.89
CA PHE A 39 -6.85 2.54 3.28
C PHE A 39 -6.66 3.52 4.44
N ALA A 40 -5.98 3.09 5.51
CA ALA A 40 -5.73 3.93 6.68
C ALA A 40 -4.91 5.18 6.33
N MET A 41 -3.91 5.06 5.47
CA MET A 41 -3.13 6.22 4.97
C MET A 41 -4.02 7.21 4.22
N THR A 42 -4.87 6.74 3.30
CA THR A 42 -5.81 7.59 2.56
C THR A 42 -6.74 8.35 3.51
N VAL A 43 -7.39 7.65 4.45
CA VAL A 43 -8.28 8.28 5.44
C VAL A 43 -7.54 9.32 6.26
N ARG A 44 -6.34 8.98 6.76
CA ARG A 44 -5.55 9.89 7.60
C ARG A 44 -5.09 11.14 6.88
N LEU A 45 -4.73 11.04 5.61
CA LEU A 45 -4.35 12.19 4.78
C LEU A 45 -5.56 13.10 4.51
N HIS A 46 -6.72 12.50 4.21
CA HIS A 46 -7.97 13.25 4.09
C HIS A 46 -8.35 13.98 5.40
N GLU A 47 -8.31 13.29 6.55
CA GLU A 47 -8.58 13.91 7.86
C GLU A 47 -7.68 15.10 8.17
N LYS A 48 -6.43 15.06 7.69
CA LYS A 48 -5.46 16.16 7.80
C LYS A 48 -5.68 17.29 6.80
N GLY A 49 -6.68 17.18 5.92
CA GLY A 49 -7.00 18.17 4.90
C GLY A 49 -5.97 18.21 3.77
N VAL A 50 -5.21 17.14 3.55
CA VAL A 50 -4.21 17.06 2.48
C VAL A 50 -4.88 17.07 1.10
N PHE A 51 -6.00 16.36 0.98
CA PHE A 51 -6.90 16.39 -0.17
C PHE A 51 -8.33 16.22 0.31
N SER A 52 -9.28 16.63 -0.53
CA SER A 52 -10.71 16.40 -0.37
C SER A 52 -11.13 15.02 -0.88
N TRP A 53 -12.28 14.51 -0.42
CA TRP A 53 -12.84 13.29 -0.97
C TRP A 53 -13.17 13.37 -2.47
N SER A 54 -13.46 14.56 -3.01
CA SER A 54 -13.67 14.76 -4.44
C SER A 54 -12.40 14.56 -5.25
N GLU A 55 -11.27 15.11 -4.80
CA GLU A 55 -9.96 14.92 -5.45
C GLU A 55 -9.54 13.44 -5.35
N TRP A 56 -9.79 12.79 -4.21
CA TRP A 56 -9.60 11.35 -4.05
C TRP A 56 -10.42 10.53 -5.05
N ALA A 57 -11.72 10.80 -5.15
CA ALA A 57 -12.62 10.08 -6.04
C ALA A 57 -12.20 10.24 -7.51
N GLU A 58 -11.77 11.43 -7.91
CA GLU A 58 -11.28 11.70 -9.26
C GLU A 58 -9.99 10.91 -9.55
N ALA A 59 -9.01 10.96 -8.64
CA ALA A 59 -7.75 10.24 -8.80
C ALA A 59 -7.96 8.72 -8.87
N LEU A 60 -8.80 8.17 -7.99
CA LEU A 60 -9.11 6.74 -7.98
C LEU A 60 -9.87 6.31 -9.24
N SER A 61 -10.87 7.09 -9.65
CA SER A 61 -11.62 6.81 -10.89
C SER A 61 -10.68 6.78 -12.09
N HIS A 62 -9.78 7.75 -12.20
CA HIS A 62 -8.78 7.78 -13.27
C HIS A 62 -7.94 6.48 -13.32
N GLU A 63 -7.50 5.96 -12.18
CA GLU A 63 -6.75 4.70 -12.14
C GLU A 63 -7.60 3.48 -12.50
N LEU A 64 -8.85 3.43 -12.04
CA LEU A 64 -9.80 2.35 -12.33
C LEU A 64 -10.22 2.27 -13.80
N TYR A 65 -10.22 3.39 -14.53
CA TYR A 65 -10.59 3.43 -15.94
C TYR A 65 -9.42 3.25 -16.92
N LYS A 66 -8.19 3.03 -16.42
CA LYS A 66 -7.05 2.74 -17.29
C LYS A 66 -7.27 1.44 -18.09
N PRO A 67 -6.74 1.33 -19.31
CA PRO A 67 -6.80 0.08 -20.06
C PRO A 67 -6.00 -1.03 -19.35
N GLY A 68 -6.43 -2.28 -19.50
CA GLY A 68 -5.73 -3.46 -18.95
C GLY A 68 -6.13 -3.87 -17.53
N ARG A 69 -7.21 -3.29 -16.98
CA ARG A 69 -7.76 -3.69 -15.67
C ARG A 69 -8.36 -5.07 -15.69
N ARG A 70 -8.26 -5.75 -14.55
CA ARG A 70 -8.77 -7.11 -14.43
C ARG A 70 -10.28 -7.11 -14.27
N ALA A 71 -10.94 -8.00 -14.99
CA ALA A 71 -12.40 -8.14 -14.94
C ALA A 71 -12.91 -8.65 -13.58
N ASP A 72 -12.03 -9.28 -12.78
CA ASP A 72 -12.34 -9.78 -11.44
C ASP A 72 -12.08 -8.76 -10.32
N ALA A 73 -11.65 -7.53 -10.67
CA ALA A 73 -11.29 -6.46 -9.74
C ALA A 73 -10.20 -6.83 -8.71
N SER A 74 -9.42 -7.88 -8.96
CA SER A 74 -8.32 -8.27 -8.06
C SER A 74 -7.20 -7.23 -7.95
N ASP A 75 -7.13 -6.29 -8.90
CA ASP A 75 -6.20 -5.16 -8.92
C ASP A 75 -6.80 -3.85 -8.33
N TYR A 76 -7.94 -3.93 -7.63
CA TYR A 76 -8.60 -2.75 -7.05
C TYR A 76 -7.70 -1.98 -6.08
N PHE A 77 -7.05 -2.68 -5.15
CA PHE A 77 -6.14 -2.02 -4.20
C PHE A 77 -4.81 -1.60 -4.84
N ASP A 78 -4.40 -2.23 -5.95
CA ASP A 78 -3.28 -1.71 -6.75
C ASP A 78 -3.65 -0.35 -7.38
N CYS A 79 -4.88 -0.21 -7.88
CA CYS A 79 -5.41 1.07 -8.36
C CYS A 79 -5.48 2.10 -7.21
N TRP A 80 -5.86 1.67 -6.01
CA TRP A 80 -5.91 2.51 -4.81
C TRP A 80 -4.53 3.09 -4.47
N VAL A 81 -3.50 2.25 -4.42
CA VAL A 81 -2.12 2.69 -4.15
C VAL A 81 -1.61 3.58 -5.28
N ALA A 82 -1.90 3.25 -6.53
CA ALA A 82 -1.54 4.09 -7.67
C ALA A 82 -2.18 5.50 -7.60
N ALA A 83 -3.45 5.57 -7.21
CA ALA A 83 -4.18 6.83 -7.05
C ALA A 83 -3.62 7.67 -5.90
N LEU A 84 -3.32 7.01 -4.76
CA LEU A 84 -2.71 7.67 -3.62
C LEU A 84 -1.34 8.23 -3.96
N SER A 85 -0.46 7.42 -4.56
CA SER A 85 0.87 7.82 -5.03
C SER A 85 0.81 9.00 -6.00
N ARG A 86 -0.16 8.99 -6.91
CA ARG A 86 -0.41 10.11 -7.83
C ARG A 86 -0.75 11.40 -7.07
N LEU A 87 -1.74 11.35 -6.17
CA LEU A 87 -2.16 12.52 -5.40
C LEU A 87 -1.04 13.11 -4.55
N VAL A 88 -0.31 12.28 -3.80
CA VAL A 88 0.78 12.78 -2.95
C VAL A 88 1.93 13.37 -3.77
N THR A 89 2.10 12.93 -5.02
CA THR A 89 3.06 13.51 -5.96
C THR A 89 2.56 14.83 -6.54
N GLU A 90 1.30 14.90 -6.98
CA GLU A 90 0.68 16.13 -7.50
C GLU A 90 0.64 17.24 -6.45
N LEU A 91 0.45 16.87 -5.18
CA LEU A 91 0.47 17.78 -4.03
C LEU A 91 1.88 18.09 -3.51
N SER A 92 2.93 17.63 -4.18
CA SER A 92 4.34 17.87 -3.82
C SER A 92 4.73 17.43 -2.39
N ILE A 93 4.03 16.44 -1.84
CA ILE A 93 4.36 15.82 -0.54
C ILE A 93 5.56 14.89 -0.68
N THR A 94 5.66 14.24 -1.83
CA THR A 94 6.78 13.43 -2.30
C THR A 94 6.98 13.69 -3.79
N SER A 95 8.14 13.33 -4.33
CA SER A 95 8.33 13.25 -5.78
C SER A 95 8.16 11.81 -6.27
N ARG A 96 7.93 11.65 -7.58
CA ARG A 96 7.97 10.34 -8.24
C ARG A 96 9.33 9.68 -8.09
N GLU A 97 10.41 10.45 -8.24
CA GLU A 97 11.78 9.97 -8.04
C GLU A 97 11.99 9.39 -6.63
N GLN A 98 11.50 10.07 -5.59
CA GLN A 98 11.59 9.56 -4.22
C GLN A 98 10.82 8.25 -4.01
N LEU A 99 9.65 8.11 -4.64
CA LEU A 99 8.86 6.88 -4.58
C LEU A 99 9.55 5.73 -5.32
N ASP A 100 10.09 6.01 -6.51
CA ASP A 100 10.81 5.03 -7.33
C ASP A 100 12.10 4.59 -6.62
N ASP A 101 12.88 5.53 -6.09
CA ASP A 101 14.10 5.25 -5.33
C ASP A 101 13.83 4.40 -4.09
N LEU A 102 12.74 4.71 -3.35
CA LEU A 102 12.36 3.93 -2.18
C LEU A 102 11.87 2.52 -2.56
N THR A 103 11.13 2.40 -3.66
CA THR A 103 10.68 1.11 -4.20
C THR A 103 11.88 0.24 -4.57
N GLU A 104 12.84 0.81 -5.30
CA GLU A 104 14.08 0.13 -5.67
C GLU A 104 14.96 -0.21 -4.45
N SER A 105 14.99 0.65 -3.43
CA SER A 105 15.66 0.38 -2.16
C SER A 105 15.05 -0.83 -1.46
N TRP A 106 13.72 -0.93 -1.40
CA TRP A 106 13.03 -2.10 -0.86
C TRP A 106 13.25 -3.36 -1.69
N HIS A 107 13.28 -3.29 -3.01
CA HIS A 107 13.60 -4.44 -3.86
C HIS A 107 14.99 -4.99 -3.58
N ARG A 108 16.01 -4.11 -3.52
CA ARG A 108 17.38 -4.52 -3.19
C ARG A 108 17.50 -5.06 -1.77
N ALA A 109 16.83 -4.43 -0.80
CA ALA A 109 16.77 -4.93 0.56
C ALA A 109 16.17 -6.33 0.62
N ALA A 110 15.08 -6.58 -0.11
CA ALA A 110 14.44 -7.90 -0.19
C ALA A 110 15.38 -8.96 -0.78
N GLU A 111 16.10 -8.62 -1.86
CA GLU A 111 17.08 -9.51 -2.51
C GLU A 111 18.28 -9.82 -1.59
N ALA A 112 18.77 -8.82 -0.85
CA ALA A 112 19.91 -8.96 0.05
C ALA A 112 19.57 -9.65 1.38
N THR A 113 18.29 -9.80 1.73
CA THR A 113 17.85 -10.38 3.00
C THR A 113 17.92 -11.92 2.95
N PRO A 114 18.72 -12.58 3.80
CA PRO A 114 18.74 -14.04 3.87
C PRO A 114 17.37 -14.62 4.24
N HIS A 115 17.04 -15.79 3.72
CA HIS A 115 15.78 -16.46 4.04
C HIS A 115 15.58 -16.64 5.55
N GLY A 116 14.36 -16.37 6.02
CA GLY A 116 14.00 -16.44 7.44
C GLY A 116 14.45 -15.24 8.28
N LYS A 117 15.03 -14.19 7.66
CA LYS A 117 15.26 -12.90 8.30
C LYS A 117 14.22 -11.86 7.83
N PRO A 118 13.90 -10.86 8.67
CA PRO A 118 13.02 -9.78 8.24
C PRO A 118 13.69 -8.91 7.18
N ILE A 119 12.93 -8.49 6.17
CA ILE A 119 13.36 -7.51 5.18
C ILE A 119 13.26 -6.13 5.82
N LEU A 120 14.42 -5.53 6.08
CA LEU A 120 14.55 -4.16 6.58
C LEU A 120 15.16 -3.30 5.49
N LEU A 121 14.77 -2.03 5.43
CA LEU A 121 15.30 -1.08 4.46
C LEU A 121 16.82 -0.88 4.60
N GLU A 122 17.37 -1.10 5.80
CA GLU A 122 18.80 -1.13 6.12
C GLU A 122 19.56 -2.27 5.42
N ASN A 123 18.84 -3.30 4.94
CA ASN A 123 19.44 -4.40 4.19
C ASN A 123 19.77 -3.99 2.75
N ASP A 124 19.38 -2.80 2.29
CA ASP A 124 19.75 -2.28 0.97
C ASP A 124 21.27 -2.00 0.91
N PRO A 125 22.04 -2.71 0.08
CA PRO A 125 23.49 -2.53 -0.03
C PRO A 125 23.92 -1.19 -0.63
N LYS A 126 22.98 -0.41 -1.19
CA LYS A 126 23.26 0.90 -1.83
C LYS A 126 22.79 2.11 -1.01
N ARG A 127 22.30 1.89 0.21
CA ARG A 127 21.76 2.94 1.07
C ARG A 127 22.86 3.76 1.75
#